data_AF-A0A3A0AKT3-F1
#
_entry.id   AF-A0A3A0AKT3-F1
#
_cell.length_a   1.000
_cell.length_b   1.000
_cell.length_c   1.000
_cell.angle_alpha   90.00
_cell.angle_beta   90.00
_cell.angle_gamma   90.00
#
_symmetry.space_group_name_H-M   'P 1'
#
loop_
_entity.id
_entity.type
_entity.pdbx_description
1 polymer ?
#
loop_
_entity_poly.entity_id
_entity_poly.type
_entity_poly.pdbx_seq_one_letter_code
_entity_poly.pdbx_strand_id
1 'polypeptide(L)'
;MRQPSAMLPWALCALGAVVIAATEVVYVADDLQHSPWERMNTVFKFYLQAWTLLAIGSAVLLAELLRRARLHWPPGSVTTAPGVVAQPDVATGRGMSSAIVSSGRRIWAISALSGVLLLSTGLTYTVFGTPVRLDQDMPSSPAGLSLDGYAWMRGGEIRNGTNDVMHFSGDLAAIEWLNANVHGNPVILEGSIGPYRGNGGRISSATGLPTVLGWDRHQRQQRYGPGIDARMRDVRQIYNETDPERKLEMLRRYRVTYVVVGDVERLWNTPDNPEYYASAEGLTTFDALTSRGLFPVFESGTTRIYVLQDFPRVPPAADALHYQ
;
A
#
# COMPACT_ATOMS: atom_id res chain seq x y z
N MET A 1 26.26 -32.94 26.84
CA MET A 1 25.90 -31.53 26.66
C MET A 1 25.14 -31.38 25.36
N ARG A 2 24.01 -30.64 25.33
CA ARG A 2 23.32 -30.33 24.06
C ARG A 2 24.23 -29.42 23.22
N GLN A 3 24.29 -29.62 21.91
CA GLN A 3 25.07 -28.74 21.03
C GLN A 3 24.51 -27.30 21.10
N PRO A 4 25.35 -26.26 21.19
CA PRO A 4 24.91 -24.86 21.27
C PRO A 4 23.95 -24.46 20.14
N SER A 5 24.15 -25.02 18.95
CA SER A 5 23.29 -24.84 17.77
C SER A 5 21.84 -25.25 18.00
N ALA A 6 21.57 -26.23 18.87
CA ALA A 6 20.21 -26.68 19.18
C ALA A 6 19.43 -25.69 20.06
N MET A 7 20.10 -24.75 20.73
CA MET A 7 19.48 -23.73 21.58
C MET A 7 19.25 -22.41 20.86
N LEU A 8 19.95 -22.17 19.75
CA LEU A 8 19.88 -20.92 19.01
C LEU A 8 18.45 -20.53 18.59
N PRO A 9 17.61 -21.42 18.00
CA PRO A 9 16.24 -21.05 17.61
C PRO A 9 15.36 -20.65 18.80
N TRP A 10 15.54 -21.32 19.94
CA TRP A 10 14.84 -20.98 21.18
C TRP A 10 15.30 -19.65 21.75
N ALA A 11 16.61 -19.36 21.70
CA ALA A 11 17.16 -18.08 22.13
C ALA A 11 16.64 -16.91 21.27
N LEU A 12 16.51 -17.11 19.95
CA LEU A 12 15.92 -16.12 19.05
C LEU A 12 14.46 -15.83 19.41
N CYS A 13 13.65 -16.87 19.61
CA CYS A 13 12.26 -16.70 20.03
C CYS A 13 12.14 -16.01 21.39
N ALA A 14 12.97 -16.42 22.35
CA ALA A 14 12.99 -15.82 23.68
C ALA A 14 13.39 -14.34 23.64
N LEU A 15 14.42 -14.00 22.85
CA LEU A 15 14.85 -12.62 22.69
C LEU A 15 13.77 -11.77 22.02
N GLY A 16 13.13 -12.28 20.95
CA GLY A 16 12.00 -11.60 20.30
C GLY A 16 10.84 -11.35 21.27
N ALA A 17 10.49 -12.34 22.09
CA ALA A 17 9.46 -12.20 23.12
C ALA A 17 9.85 -11.19 24.21
N VAL A 18 11.12 -11.16 24.64
CA VAL A 18 11.64 -10.16 25.59
C VAL A 18 11.56 -8.75 24.99
N VAL A 19 11.89 -8.57 23.72
CA VAL A 19 11.78 -7.26 23.05
C VAL A 19 10.32 -6.79 23.03
N ILE A 20 9.36 -7.67 22.72
CA ILE A 20 7.92 -7.34 22.79
C ILE A 20 7.50 -7.00 24.23
N ALA A 21 7.92 -7.78 25.22
CA ALA A 21 7.61 -7.48 26.61
C ALA A 21 8.24 -6.14 27.06
N ALA A 22 9.44 -5.83 26.56
CA ALA A 22 10.14 -4.60 26.89
C ALA A 22 9.40 -3.37 26.35
N THR A 23 8.72 -3.43 25.20
CA THR A 23 7.95 -2.31 24.67
C THR A 23 6.69 -1.99 25.48
N GLU A 24 6.21 -2.92 26.32
CA GLU A 24 5.11 -2.66 27.26
C GLU A 24 5.57 -1.82 28.46
N VAL A 25 6.85 -1.94 28.83
CA VAL A 25 7.43 -1.31 30.02
C VAL A 25 8.23 -0.05 29.68
N VAL A 26 8.99 -0.11 28.60
CA VAL A 26 9.86 0.97 28.12
C VAL A 26 9.10 1.78 27.09
N TYR A 27 9.14 3.10 27.25
CA TYR A 27 8.52 4.07 26.36
C TYR A 27 9.59 4.99 25.76
N VAL A 28 9.59 5.13 24.43
CA VAL A 28 10.45 6.06 23.70
C VAL A 28 9.63 7.25 23.26
N ALA A 29 9.79 8.36 24.00
CA ALA A 29 9.17 9.64 23.70
C ALA A 29 9.65 10.24 22.37
N ASP A 30 8.72 10.82 21.61
CA ASP A 30 8.97 11.56 20.37
C ASP A 30 7.86 12.60 20.11
N ASP A 31 7.70 13.03 18.86
CA ASP A 31 6.68 13.98 18.41
C ASP A 31 5.22 13.47 18.52
N LEU A 32 5.01 12.17 18.77
CA LEU A 32 3.69 11.62 19.07
C LEU A 32 3.31 11.70 20.55
N GLN A 33 4.21 12.17 21.42
CA GLN A 33 3.92 12.35 22.84
C GLN A 33 2.72 13.27 23.04
N HIS A 34 1.85 12.94 24.01
CA HIS A 34 0.57 13.65 24.27
C HIS A 34 -0.50 13.46 23.19
N SER A 35 -0.30 12.56 22.24
CA SER A 35 -1.36 12.11 21.33
C SER A 35 -1.93 10.74 21.76
N PRO A 36 -3.13 10.35 21.28
CA PRO A 36 -3.63 8.99 21.44
C PRO A 36 -2.69 7.89 20.91
N TRP A 37 -1.69 8.27 20.12
CA TRP A 37 -0.77 7.38 19.41
C TRP A 37 0.64 7.34 20.02
N GLU A 38 0.84 7.93 21.21
CA GLU A 38 2.16 8.09 21.84
C GLU A 38 2.98 6.78 21.87
N ARG A 39 2.33 5.63 22.08
CA ARG A 39 2.99 4.32 22.15
C ARG A 39 3.47 3.79 20.79
N MET A 40 2.88 4.24 19.69
CA MET A 40 3.11 3.64 18.36
C MET A 40 4.57 3.72 17.93
N ASN A 41 5.29 4.80 18.25
CA ASN A 41 6.70 4.91 17.87
C ASN A 41 7.58 3.86 18.56
N THR A 42 7.31 3.56 19.83
CA THR A 42 8.06 2.52 20.55
C THR A 42 7.84 1.15 19.91
N VAL A 43 6.59 0.84 19.57
CA VAL A 43 6.24 -0.38 18.83
C VAL A 43 6.97 -0.42 17.48
N PHE A 44 6.87 0.64 16.67
CA PHE A 44 7.48 0.68 15.34
C PHE A 44 9.01 0.52 15.34
N LYS A 45 9.70 1.07 16.34
CA LYS A 45 11.17 1.01 16.43
C LYS A 45 11.71 -0.39 16.72
N PHE A 46 10.95 -1.23 17.44
CA PHE A 46 11.45 -2.51 17.97
C PHE A 46 10.71 -3.74 17.44
N TYR A 47 9.46 -3.59 16.97
CA TYR A 47 8.68 -4.74 16.52
C TYR A 47 9.31 -5.39 15.28
N LEU A 48 9.86 -4.62 14.33
CA LEU A 48 10.46 -5.23 13.14
C LEU A 48 11.58 -6.23 13.50
N GLN A 49 12.42 -5.88 14.48
CA GLN A 49 13.49 -6.74 14.98
C GLN A 49 12.92 -7.93 15.75
N ALA A 50 11.94 -7.70 16.64
CA ALA A 50 11.30 -8.77 17.40
C ALA A 50 10.64 -9.81 16.48
N TRP A 51 9.89 -9.34 15.47
CA TRP A 51 9.22 -10.18 14.48
C TRP A 51 10.23 -10.95 13.62
N THR A 52 11.35 -10.33 13.24
CA THR A 52 12.42 -11.01 12.51
C THR A 52 13.03 -12.15 13.33
N LEU A 53 13.32 -11.91 14.61
CA LEU A 53 13.85 -12.93 15.53
C LEU A 53 12.87 -14.10 15.71
N LEU A 54 11.59 -13.79 15.94
CA LEU A 54 10.53 -14.80 16.07
C LEU A 54 10.33 -15.58 14.77
N ALA A 55 10.36 -14.94 13.60
CA ALA A 55 10.20 -15.59 12.31
C ALA A 55 11.33 -16.59 12.04
N ILE A 56 12.59 -16.19 12.24
CA ILE A 56 13.75 -17.08 12.03
C ILE A 56 13.73 -18.24 13.03
N GLY A 57 13.54 -17.93 14.33
CA GLY A 57 13.51 -18.95 15.37
C GLY A 57 12.37 -19.96 15.17
N SER A 58 11.16 -19.48 14.90
CA SER A 58 9.99 -20.34 14.66
C SER A 58 10.10 -21.17 13.38
N ALA A 59 10.67 -20.63 12.29
CA ALA A 59 10.88 -21.38 11.06
C ALA A 59 11.78 -22.60 11.26
N VAL A 60 12.91 -22.44 11.97
CA VAL A 60 13.82 -23.56 12.27
C VAL A 60 13.16 -24.56 13.22
N LEU A 61 12.46 -24.08 14.24
CA LEU A 61 11.73 -24.95 15.18
C LEU A 61 10.62 -25.74 14.49
N LEU A 62 9.89 -25.11 13.55
CA LEU A 62 8.87 -25.77 12.74
C LEU A 62 9.48 -26.83 11.83
N ALA A 63 10.60 -26.55 11.17
CA ALA A 63 11.29 -27.54 10.33
C ALA A 63 11.74 -28.77 11.16
N GLU A 64 12.31 -28.53 12.34
CA GLU A 64 12.73 -29.60 13.24
C GLU A 64 11.51 -30.38 13.81
N LEU A 65 10.41 -29.69 14.09
CA LEU A 65 9.14 -30.28 14.47
C LEU A 65 8.66 -31.22 13.35
N LEU A 66 8.51 -30.74 12.11
CA LEU A 66 8.08 -31.53 10.95
C LEU A 66 8.96 -32.76 10.72
N ARG A 67 10.29 -32.62 10.83
CA ARG A 67 11.25 -33.73 10.73
C ARG A 67 11.02 -34.81 11.81
N ARG A 68 10.72 -34.39 13.05
CA ARG A 68 10.42 -35.29 14.17
C ARG A 68 9.03 -35.90 14.10
N ALA A 69 8.07 -35.23 13.43
CA ALA A 69 6.68 -35.64 13.33
C ALA A 69 6.49 -36.98 12.63
N ARG A 70 7.52 -37.48 11.91
CA ARG A 70 7.36 -38.55 10.94
C ARG A 70 6.22 -38.26 9.96
N LEU A 71 5.99 -36.99 9.62
CA LEU A 71 5.46 -36.61 8.32
C LEU A 71 6.52 -37.09 7.33
N HIS A 72 6.52 -38.39 7.07
CA HIS A 72 7.06 -38.93 5.86
C HIS A 72 6.26 -38.20 4.81
N TRP A 73 6.87 -37.23 4.15
CA TRP A 73 6.54 -37.01 2.76
C TRP A 73 6.57 -38.43 2.17
N PRO A 74 5.44 -39.04 1.76
CA PRO A 74 5.55 -40.27 1.00
C PRO A 74 6.56 -39.93 -0.10
N PRO A 75 7.54 -40.78 -0.40
CA PRO A 75 8.35 -40.57 -1.58
C PRO A 75 7.40 -40.69 -2.79
N GLY A 76 6.64 -39.63 -3.06
CA GLY A 76 6.20 -39.28 -4.38
C GLY A 76 7.50 -39.16 -5.12
N SER A 77 7.69 -40.10 -6.04
CA SER A 77 8.80 -40.22 -6.95
C SER A 77 9.05 -38.88 -7.63
N VAL A 78 9.84 -38.01 -7.00
CA VAL A 78 10.77 -37.18 -7.73
C VAL A 78 11.98 -38.08 -7.93
N THR A 79 11.86 -38.93 -8.94
CA THR A 79 13.02 -39.47 -9.65
C THR A 79 13.81 -38.28 -10.16
N THR A 80 14.77 -37.83 -9.35
CA THR A 80 15.98 -37.27 -9.91
C THR A 80 17.14 -38.01 -9.29
N ALA A 81 17.37 -39.16 -9.89
CA ALA A 81 18.71 -39.59 -10.15
C ALA A 81 18.89 -39.45 -11.68
N PRO A 82 20.12 -39.24 -12.15
CA PRO A 82 20.79 -40.48 -12.48
C PRO A 82 22.00 -40.69 -11.56
N GLY A 83 21.77 -40.60 -10.26
CA GLY A 83 22.42 -41.47 -9.29
C GLY A 83 22.74 -40.79 -7.97
N VAL A 84 21.98 -41.10 -6.92
CA VAL A 84 22.49 -41.07 -5.54
C VAL A 84 22.16 -42.43 -4.93
N VAL A 85 23.21 -43.22 -4.70
CA VAL A 85 23.10 -44.49 -3.98
C VAL A 85 22.87 -44.15 -2.50
N ALA A 86 21.65 -44.37 -2.02
CA ALA A 86 21.38 -44.42 -0.59
C ALA A 86 21.57 -45.87 -0.11
N GLN A 87 22.65 -46.13 0.63
CA GLN A 87 22.76 -47.39 1.37
C GLN A 87 22.01 -47.25 2.70
N PRO A 88 21.11 -48.18 3.04
CA PRO A 88 20.51 -48.21 4.37
C PRO A 88 21.47 -48.95 5.30
N ASP A 89 21.95 -48.26 6.34
CA ASP A 89 22.53 -48.96 7.49
C ASP A 89 21.37 -49.62 8.25
N VAL A 90 21.29 -50.95 8.13
CA VAL A 90 20.33 -51.78 8.87
C VAL A 90 20.84 -51.93 10.29
N ALA A 91 20.51 -50.96 11.16
CA ALA A 91 20.61 -51.16 12.59
C ALA A 91 19.39 -51.95 13.08
N THR A 92 19.53 -53.27 13.15
CA THR A 92 18.62 -54.18 13.83
C THR A 92 18.49 -53.84 15.31
N GLY A 93 17.24 -53.62 15.74
CA GLY A 93 16.79 -53.97 17.09
C GLY A 93 16.91 -52.89 18.18
N ARG A 94 15.75 -52.38 18.61
CA ARG A 94 15.28 -52.47 20.01
C ARG A 94 13.80 -52.11 20.05
N GLY A 95 12.98 -53.06 20.51
CA GLY A 95 11.57 -52.83 20.79
C GLY A 95 11.40 -51.68 21.77
N MET A 96 10.87 -50.56 21.30
CA MET A 96 10.50 -49.43 22.14
C MET A 96 9.16 -49.78 22.79
N SER A 97 9.10 -49.81 24.12
CA SER A 97 7.87 -50.13 24.85
C SER A 97 6.75 -49.17 24.42
N SER A 98 5.54 -49.71 24.25
CA SER A 98 4.34 -48.99 23.80
C SER A 98 3.98 -47.77 24.67
N ALA A 99 4.48 -47.70 25.90
CA ALA A 99 4.27 -46.60 26.85
C ALA A 99 5.07 -45.32 26.53
N ILE A 100 6.25 -45.44 25.89
CA ILE A 100 7.06 -44.27 25.48
C ILE A 100 6.49 -43.65 24.19
N VAL A 101 5.88 -44.46 23.33
CA VAL A 101 5.26 -44.02 22.06
C VAL A 101 3.93 -43.27 22.30
N SER A 102 3.13 -43.67 23.29
CA SER A 102 1.84 -43.02 23.61
C SER A 102 2.01 -41.63 24.23
N SER A 103 3.01 -41.45 25.09
CA SER A 103 3.35 -40.17 25.74
C SER A 103 3.84 -39.13 24.73
N GLY A 104 4.69 -39.56 23.78
CA GLY A 104 5.15 -38.71 22.68
C GLY A 104 4.01 -38.27 21.75
N ARG A 105 3.04 -39.16 21.47
CA ARG A 105 1.87 -38.85 20.63
C ARG A 105 0.94 -37.83 21.27
N ARG A 106 0.75 -37.88 22.60
CA ARG A 106 -0.06 -36.91 23.35
C ARG A 106 0.57 -35.52 23.34
N ILE A 107 1.87 -35.41 23.62
CA ILE A 107 2.59 -34.13 23.59
C ILE A 107 2.52 -33.51 22.18
N TRP A 108 2.73 -34.33 21.15
CA TRP A 108 2.59 -33.91 19.76
C TRP A 108 1.20 -33.40 19.40
N ALA A 109 0.15 -34.14 19.77
CA ALA A 109 -1.22 -33.73 19.50
C ALA A 109 -1.56 -32.41 20.20
N ILE A 110 -1.09 -32.22 21.43
CA ILE A 110 -1.26 -30.96 22.17
C ILE A 110 -0.51 -29.83 21.46
N SER A 111 0.76 -30.01 21.10
CA SER A 111 1.54 -28.97 20.41
C SER A 111 0.97 -28.60 19.05
N ALA A 112 0.51 -29.58 18.26
CA ALA A 112 -0.13 -29.34 16.98
C ALA A 112 -1.46 -28.59 17.15
N LEU A 113 -2.29 -29.02 18.10
CA LEU A 113 -3.54 -28.33 18.42
C LEU A 113 -3.30 -26.89 18.89
N SER A 114 -2.31 -26.67 19.76
CA SER A 114 -1.90 -25.32 20.19
C SER A 114 -1.41 -24.48 19.02
N GLY A 115 -0.62 -25.05 18.10
CA GLY A 115 -0.18 -24.36 16.89
C GLY A 115 -1.34 -23.95 15.98
N VAL A 116 -2.29 -24.86 15.74
CA VAL A 116 -3.51 -24.56 14.98
C VAL A 116 -4.32 -23.48 15.68
N LEU A 117 -4.53 -23.59 16.99
CA LEU A 117 -5.27 -22.59 17.76
C LEU A 117 -4.63 -21.20 17.68
N LEU A 118 -3.30 -21.11 17.83
CA LEU A 118 -2.57 -19.85 17.74
C LEU A 118 -2.66 -19.24 16.33
N LEU A 119 -2.52 -20.06 15.29
CA LEU A 119 -2.66 -19.60 13.90
C LEU A 119 -4.09 -19.12 13.62
N SER A 120 -5.10 -19.91 14.00
CA SER A 120 -6.50 -19.52 13.86
C SER A 120 -6.80 -18.23 14.61
N THR A 121 -6.27 -18.09 15.84
CA THR A 121 -6.43 -16.85 16.62
C THR A 121 -5.76 -15.66 15.93
N GLY A 122 -4.53 -15.82 15.42
CA GLY A 122 -3.80 -14.78 14.70
C GLY A 122 -4.49 -14.35 13.39
N LEU A 123 -5.16 -15.27 12.71
CA LEU A 123 -5.91 -14.99 11.49
C LEU A 123 -7.26 -14.29 11.73
N THR A 124 -7.73 -14.22 12.98
CA THR A 124 -9.01 -13.57 13.33
C THR A 124 -9.07 -12.14 12.81
N TYR A 125 -8.01 -11.35 13.01
CA TYR A 125 -7.97 -9.97 12.51
C TYR A 125 -7.99 -9.90 10.98
N THR A 126 -7.28 -10.78 10.28
CA THR A 126 -7.26 -10.81 8.81
C THR A 126 -8.63 -11.17 8.23
N VAL A 127 -9.37 -12.07 8.87
CA VAL A 127 -10.70 -12.52 8.40
C VAL A 127 -11.79 -11.51 8.75
N PHE A 128 -11.79 -10.97 9.97
CA PHE A 128 -12.88 -10.14 10.48
C PHE A 128 -12.57 -8.64 10.49
N GLY A 129 -11.30 -8.24 10.39
CA GLY A 129 -10.90 -6.84 10.44
C GLY A 129 -11.37 -6.05 9.23
N THR A 130 -11.24 -6.60 8.02
CA THR A 130 -11.67 -5.93 6.78
C THR A 130 -13.16 -5.56 6.78
N PRO A 131 -14.13 -6.47 7.02
CA PRO A 131 -15.54 -6.09 7.00
C PRO A 131 -15.89 -5.07 8.09
N VAL A 132 -15.29 -5.15 9.28
CA VAL A 132 -15.50 -4.15 10.35
C VAL A 132 -14.97 -2.77 9.94
N ARG A 133 -13.81 -2.72 9.28
CA ARG A 133 -13.23 -1.46 8.79
C ARG A 133 -14.03 -0.85 7.65
N LEU A 134 -14.55 -1.67 6.74
CA LEU A 134 -15.43 -1.18 5.68
C LEU A 134 -16.73 -0.62 6.27
N ASP A 135 -17.36 -1.29 7.24
CA ASP A 135 -18.56 -0.78 7.90
C ASP A 135 -18.31 0.56 8.64
N GLN A 136 -17.14 0.70 9.26
CA GLN A 136 -16.77 1.91 10.00
C GLN A 136 -16.40 3.09 9.09
N ASP A 137 -15.56 2.86 8.07
CA ASP A 137 -14.90 3.93 7.32
C ASP A 137 -15.42 4.09 5.88
N MET A 138 -16.03 3.05 5.30
CA MET A 138 -16.54 3.07 3.92
C MET A 138 -17.83 2.21 3.75
N PRO A 139 -18.91 2.47 4.50
CA PRO A 139 -20.10 1.62 4.54
C PRO A 139 -20.84 1.54 3.20
N SER A 140 -20.61 2.49 2.29
CA SER A 140 -21.15 2.51 0.93
C SER A 140 -20.38 1.64 -0.06
N SER A 141 -19.20 1.11 0.31
CA SER A 141 -18.45 0.21 -0.57
C SER A 141 -19.22 -1.10 -0.80
N PRO A 142 -19.12 -1.71 -2.00
CA PRO A 142 -19.78 -2.99 -2.28
C PRO A 142 -19.48 -4.06 -1.24
N ALA A 143 -20.53 -4.78 -0.83
CA ALA A 143 -20.39 -5.93 0.04
C ALA A 143 -19.72 -7.10 -0.71
N GLY A 144 -18.66 -7.66 -0.13
CA GLY A 144 -17.98 -8.84 -0.64
C GLY A 144 -16.46 -8.71 -0.67
N LEU A 145 -15.77 -9.82 -0.44
CA LEU A 145 -14.31 -9.85 -0.60
C LEU A 145 -13.95 -9.91 -2.08
N SER A 146 -13.00 -9.09 -2.50
CA SER A 146 -12.47 -9.07 -3.86
C SER A 146 -10.95 -8.91 -3.85
N LEU A 147 -10.29 -9.40 -4.90
CA LEU A 147 -8.88 -9.13 -5.17
C LEU A 147 -8.68 -7.87 -6.03
N ASP A 148 -9.76 -7.31 -6.55
CA ASP A 148 -9.77 -6.03 -7.28
C ASP A 148 -9.67 -4.88 -6.28
N GLY A 149 -8.48 -4.26 -6.21
CA GLY A 149 -8.17 -3.15 -5.30
C GLY A 149 -8.97 -1.87 -5.56
N TYR A 150 -9.65 -1.76 -6.71
CA TYR A 150 -10.51 -0.62 -7.05
C TYR A 150 -12.00 -0.94 -6.93
N ALA A 151 -12.36 -2.16 -6.50
CA ALA A 151 -13.74 -2.59 -6.35
C ALA A 151 -14.58 -1.66 -5.46
N TRP A 152 -13.96 -1.05 -4.45
CA TRP A 152 -14.60 -0.11 -3.53
C TRP A 152 -15.13 1.14 -4.25
N MET A 153 -14.51 1.56 -5.35
CA MET A 153 -14.94 2.74 -6.12
C MET A 153 -16.32 2.55 -6.80
N ARG A 154 -16.81 1.30 -6.89
CA ARG A 154 -18.17 0.99 -7.37
C ARG A 154 -19.22 1.38 -6.33
N GLY A 155 -19.49 2.67 -6.20
CA GLY A 155 -20.49 3.20 -5.27
C GLY A 155 -19.96 3.51 -3.86
N GLY A 156 -18.68 3.23 -3.58
CA GLY A 156 -18.03 3.73 -2.38
C GLY A 156 -17.93 5.24 -2.37
N GLU A 157 -18.08 5.80 -1.17
CA GLU A 157 -18.11 7.24 -0.92
C GLU A 157 -17.20 7.59 0.25
N ILE A 158 -16.59 8.77 0.19
CA ILE A 158 -15.80 9.34 1.29
C ILE A 158 -16.34 10.72 1.59
N ARG A 159 -16.36 11.09 2.87
CA ARG A 159 -16.71 12.46 3.30
C ARG A 159 -15.46 13.30 3.51
N ASN A 160 -15.50 14.55 3.07
CA ASN A 160 -14.43 15.53 3.31
C ASN A 160 -14.53 16.14 4.73
N GLY A 161 -13.72 17.17 5.02
CA GLY A 161 -13.72 17.87 6.30
C GLY A 161 -14.99 18.68 6.60
N THR A 162 -15.73 19.10 5.58
CA THR A 162 -17.02 19.80 5.69
C THR A 162 -18.25 18.89 5.54
N ASN A 163 -18.03 17.58 5.53
CA ASN A 163 -19.05 16.53 5.45
C ASN A 163 -19.74 16.37 4.07
N ASP A 164 -19.20 16.98 3.02
CA ASP A 164 -19.62 16.75 1.64
C ASP A 164 -19.22 15.34 1.19
N VAL A 165 -20.06 14.75 0.34
CA VAL A 165 -19.88 13.38 -0.16
C VAL A 165 -19.08 13.42 -1.47
N MET A 166 -18.00 12.66 -1.54
CA MET A 166 -17.23 12.42 -2.75
C MET A 166 -17.51 11.00 -3.25
N HIS A 167 -17.89 10.89 -4.53
CA HIS A 167 -18.14 9.64 -5.22
C HIS A 167 -16.95 9.24 -6.11
N PHE A 168 -16.72 7.94 -6.25
CA PHE A 168 -15.56 7.41 -6.99
C PHE A 168 -15.92 6.57 -8.22
N SER A 169 -17.21 6.37 -8.51
CA SER A 169 -17.64 5.60 -9.68
C SER A 169 -17.22 6.25 -11.00
N GLY A 170 -17.22 7.59 -11.06
CA GLY A 170 -16.70 8.35 -12.19
C GLY A 170 -15.19 8.19 -12.37
N ASP A 171 -14.44 8.20 -11.27
CA ASP A 171 -12.98 7.96 -11.27
C ASP A 171 -12.65 6.53 -11.72
N LEU A 172 -13.42 5.53 -11.30
CA LEU A 172 -13.23 4.15 -11.76
C LEU A 172 -13.40 4.06 -13.28
N ALA A 173 -14.47 4.64 -13.82
CA ALA A 173 -14.70 4.66 -15.26
C ALA A 173 -13.61 5.46 -16.00
N ALA A 174 -13.08 6.53 -15.41
CA ALA A 174 -11.96 7.30 -15.94
C ALA A 174 -10.67 6.46 -15.99
N ILE A 175 -10.36 5.70 -14.93
CA ILE A 175 -9.22 4.78 -14.87
C ILE A 175 -9.34 3.70 -15.95
N GLU A 176 -10.52 3.09 -16.09
CA GLU A 176 -10.79 2.08 -17.12
C GLU A 176 -10.62 2.66 -18.53
N TRP A 177 -11.12 3.86 -18.77
CA TRP A 177 -10.96 4.56 -20.04
C TRP A 177 -9.49 4.87 -20.34
N LEU A 178 -8.72 5.39 -19.36
CA LEU A 178 -7.29 5.67 -19.52
C LEU A 178 -6.52 4.39 -19.87
N ASN A 179 -6.75 3.30 -19.14
CA ASN A 179 -6.10 2.01 -19.38
C ASN A 179 -6.41 1.43 -20.77
N ALA A 180 -7.62 1.67 -21.29
CA ALA A 180 -8.04 1.16 -22.59
C ALA A 180 -7.58 2.04 -23.77
N ASN A 181 -7.44 3.35 -23.58
CA ASN A 181 -7.29 4.32 -24.68
C ASN A 181 -5.94 5.05 -24.70
N VAL A 182 -5.20 5.06 -23.59
CA VAL A 182 -3.95 5.80 -23.46
C VAL A 182 -2.77 4.85 -23.50
N HIS A 183 -1.78 5.19 -24.32
CA HIS A 183 -0.56 4.40 -24.50
C HIS A 183 0.68 5.27 -24.31
N GLY A 184 1.80 4.63 -23.95
CA GLY A 184 3.04 5.31 -23.59
C GLY A 184 2.98 5.89 -22.19
N ASN A 185 3.76 6.95 -21.93
CA ASN A 185 3.89 7.57 -20.62
C ASN A 185 3.51 9.07 -20.62
N PRO A 186 2.33 9.46 -21.14
CA PRO A 186 1.87 10.84 -21.04
C PRO A 186 1.71 11.25 -19.58
N VAL A 187 2.04 12.51 -19.26
CA VAL A 187 1.89 13.02 -17.90
C VAL A 187 0.43 13.39 -17.67
N ILE A 188 -0.15 12.88 -16.59
CA ILE A 188 -1.47 13.27 -16.12
C ILE A 188 -1.35 14.33 -15.02
N LEU A 189 -2.35 15.21 -14.95
CA LEU A 189 -2.57 16.09 -13.80
C LEU A 189 -3.78 15.56 -13.04
N GLU A 190 -3.58 15.31 -11.75
CA GLU A 190 -4.61 14.99 -10.78
C GLU A 190 -4.32 15.70 -9.46
N GLY A 191 -5.28 15.74 -8.54
CA GLY A 191 -5.12 16.34 -7.23
C GLY A 191 -3.99 15.70 -6.42
N SER A 192 -2.99 16.51 -6.04
CA SER A 192 -1.91 16.12 -5.14
C SER A 192 -2.38 16.29 -3.70
N ILE A 193 -3.07 15.27 -3.18
CA ILE A 193 -3.63 15.22 -1.83
C ILE A 193 -2.90 14.17 -0.99
N GLY A 194 -2.76 14.42 0.30
CA GLY A 194 -2.05 13.55 1.25
C GLY A 194 -2.63 12.14 1.37
N PRO A 195 -1.97 11.26 2.14
CA PRO A 195 -2.30 9.85 2.21
C PRO A 195 -3.63 9.57 2.93
N TYR A 196 -4.14 8.35 2.72
CA TYR A 196 -5.21 7.68 3.47
C TYR A 196 -6.64 8.19 3.27
N ARG A 197 -6.88 9.51 3.31
CA ARG A 197 -8.21 10.09 3.06
C ARG A 197 -8.12 11.04 1.88
N GLY A 198 -9.07 10.94 0.94
CA GLY A 198 -9.12 11.76 -0.29
C GLY A 198 -8.51 11.14 -1.52
N ASN A 199 -7.74 10.05 -1.37
CA ASN A 199 -7.23 9.26 -2.49
C ASN A 199 -6.47 10.10 -3.54
N GLY A 200 -5.62 11.03 -3.11
CA GLY A 200 -4.73 11.75 -4.03
C GLY A 200 -3.85 10.77 -4.81
N GLY A 201 -3.48 11.04 -6.06
CA GLY A 201 -2.67 10.09 -6.84
C GLY A 201 -3.37 8.78 -7.25
N ARG A 202 -4.70 8.68 -7.07
CA ARG A 202 -5.49 7.49 -7.42
C ARG A 202 -5.44 7.11 -8.89
N ILE A 203 -5.37 8.09 -9.79
CA ILE A 203 -5.41 7.83 -11.22
C ILE A 203 -4.03 7.32 -11.68
N SER A 204 -2.95 7.98 -11.25
CA SER A 204 -1.58 7.55 -11.59
C SER A 204 -1.24 6.20 -10.97
N SER A 205 -1.64 5.95 -9.71
CA SER A 205 -1.44 4.63 -9.08
C SER A 205 -2.23 3.50 -9.76
N ALA A 206 -3.40 3.78 -10.32
CA ALA A 206 -4.22 2.79 -11.00
C ALA A 206 -3.84 2.52 -12.46
N THR A 207 -3.28 3.52 -13.13
CA THR A 207 -2.97 3.46 -14.56
C THR A 207 -1.49 3.25 -14.85
N GLY A 208 -0.61 3.52 -13.87
CA GLY A 208 0.85 3.56 -14.07
C GLY A 208 1.34 4.80 -14.82
N LEU A 209 0.45 5.72 -15.20
CA LEU A 209 0.82 6.96 -15.88
C LEU A 209 1.52 7.93 -14.91
N PRO A 210 2.58 8.63 -15.33
CA PRO A 210 3.25 9.60 -14.48
C PRO A 210 2.35 10.79 -14.18
N THR A 211 2.40 11.30 -12.94
CA THR A 211 1.74 12.57 -12.54
C THR A 211 2.76 13.63 -12.13
N VAL A 212 2.36 14.90 -12.14
CA VAL A 212 3.21 16.03 -11.70
C VAL A 212 3.70 15.81 -10.27
N LEU A 213 2.78 15.46 -9.38
CA LEU A 213 3.06 15.10 -7.99
C LEU A 213 1.93 14.20 -7.43
N GLY A 214 2.30 13.03 -6.91
CA GLY A 214 1.42 12.17 -6.12
C GLY A 214 1.46 12.57 -4.63
N TRP A 215 1.69 11.63 -3.72
CA TRP A 215 1.80 11.94 -2.28
C TRP A 215 3.14 12.59 -1.94
N ASP A 216 3.08 13.87 -1.60
CA ASP A 216 4.22 14.73 -1.27
C ASP A 216 5.13 14.16 -0.16
N ARG A 217 4.55 13.66 0.95
CA ARG A 217 5.34 13.11 2.08
C ARG A 217 6.19 11.90 1.68
N HIS A 218 5.67 10.98 0.86
CA HIS A 218 6.46 9.84 0.37
C HIS A 218 7.53 10.27 -0.63
N GLN A 219 7.28 11.35 -1.40
CA GLN A 219 8.33 11.92 -2.24
C GLN A 219 9.45 12.55 -1.37
N ARG A 220 9.11 13.25 -0.29
CA ARG A 220 10.12 13.90 0.58
C ARG A 220 11.02 12.92 1.32
N GLN A 221 10.56 11.68 1.53
CA GLN A 221 11.39 10.62 2.11
C GLN A 221 12.52 10.15 1.18
N GLN A 222 12.38 10.34 -0.13
CA GLN A 222 13.29 9.81 -1.13
C GLN A 222 14.01 10.90 -1.95
N ARG A 223 13.57 12.15 -1.87
CA ARG A 223 14.02 13.25 -2.76
C ARG A 223 14.13 14.58 -2.04
N TYR A 224 14.81 15.53 -2.70
CA TYR A 224 15.01 16.89 -2.21
C TYR A 224 13.69 17.68 -2.08
N GLY A 225 13.41 18.19 -0.87
CA GLY A 225 12.15 18.83 -0.49
C GLY A 225 11.70 20.02 -1.36
N PRO A 226 12.56 21.03 -1.62
CA PRO A 226 12.14 22.24 -2.35
C PRO A 226 11.53 21.99 -3.73
N GLY A 227 12.01 20.99 -4.47
CA GLY A 227 11.43 20.62 -5.77
C GLY A 227 10.02 20.02 -5.64
N ILE A 228 9.77 19.30 -4.56
CA ILE A 228 8.44 18.74 -4.24
C ILE A 228 7.50 19.86 -3.82
N ASP A 229 7.95 20.76 -2.95
CA ASP A 229 7.14 21.86 -2.46
C ASP A 229 6.73 22.82 -3.59
N ALA A 230 7.63 23.06 -4.54
CA ALA A 230 7.32 23.82 -5.75
C ALA A 230 6.22 23.15 -6.58
N ARG A 231 6.34 21.84 -6.85
CA ARG A 231 5.31 21.08 -7.58
C ARG A 231 3.98 21.04 -6.85
N MET A 232 3.99 20.90 -5.53
CA MET A 232 2.78 20.90 -4.71
C MET A 232 2.02 22.22 -4.84
N ARG A 233 2.74 23.35 -4.77
CA ARG A 233 2.16 24.69 -5.00
C ARG A 233 1.67 24.84 -6.45
N ASP A 234 2.46 24.42 -7.43
CA ASP A 234 2.09 24.56 -8.84
C ASP A 234 0.86 23.70 -9.19
N VAL A 235 0.74 22.45 -8.71
CA VAL A 235 -0.46 21.63 -8.92
C VAL A 235 -1.69 22.30 -8.33
N ARG A 236 -1.63 22.77 -7.06
CA ARG A 236 -2.74 23.50 -6.43
C ARG A 236 -3.06 24.77 -7.22
N GLN A 237 -2.06 25.52 -7.66
CA GLN A 237 -2.25 26.72 -8.46
C GLN A 237 -2.91 26.39 -9.81
N ILE A 238 -2.53 25.33 -10.52
CA ILE A 238 -3.16 24.97 -11.80
C ILE A 238 -4.67 24.76 -11.65
N TYR A 239 -5.12 24.13 -10.56
CA TYR A 239 -6.55 23.92 -10.29
C TYR A 239 -7.29 25.21 -9.90
N ASN A 240 -6.59 26.21 -9.37
CA ASN A 240 -7.16 27.49 -8.90
C ASN A 240 -6.93 28.67 -9.86
N GLU A 241 -6.05 28.50 -10.86
CA GLU A 241 -5.69 29.55 -11.82
C GLU A 241 -6.89 29.92 -12.69
N THR A 242 -7.11 31.22 -12.88
CA THR A 242 -8.26 31.74 -13.64
C THR A 242 -7.83 32.40 -14.94
N ASP A 243 -6.54 32.74 -15.10
CA ASP A 243 -5.99 33.18 -16.38
C ASP A 243 -5.74 31.98 -17.30
N PRO A 244 -6.45 31.87 -18.45
CA PRO A 244 -6.26 30.77 -19.39
C PRO A 244 -4.83 30.65 -19.92
N GLU A 245 -4.14 31.76 -20.19
CA GLU A 245 -2.76 31.70 -20.72
C GLU A 245 -1.81 31.16 -19.66
N ARG A 246 -1.93 31.67 -18.43
CA ARG A 246 -1.09 31.21 -17.32
C ARG A 246 -1.33 29.74 -16.99
N LYS A 247 -2.59 29.30 -16.96
CA LYS A 247 -2.94 27.89 -16.74
C LYS A 247 -2.31 27.00 -17.80
N LEU A 248 -2.43 27.39 -19.07
CA LEU A 248 -1.87 26.65 -20.20
C LEU A 248 -0.33 26.61 -20.16
N GLU A 249 0.32 27.71 -19.78
CA GLU A 249 1.77 27.76 -19.54
C GLU A 249 2.20 26.76 -18.46
N MET A 250 1.48 26.70 -17.34
CA MET A 250 1.79 25.78 -16.23
C MET A 250 1.57 24.31 -16.62
N LEU A 251 0.49 23.99 -17.34
CA LEU A 251 0.28 22.64 -17.88
C LEU A 251 1.45 22.23 -18.80
N ARG A 252 1.88 23.15 -19.67
CA ARG A 252 3.00 22.92 -20.59
C ARG A 252 4.34 22.75 -19.86
N ARG A 253 4.59 23.52 -18.80
CA ARG A 253 5.81 23.42 -17.97
C ARG A 253 6.06 22.00 -17.49
N TYR A 254 5.00 21.30 -17.10
CA TYR A 254 5.06 19.91 -16.63
C TYR A 254 4.79 18.86 -17.71
N ARG A 255 4.60 19.30 -18.97
CA ARG A 255 4.25 18.43 -20.11
C ARG A 255 2.99 17.61 -19.85
N VAL A 256 2.01 18.20 -19.18
CA VAL A 256 0.72 17.57 -18.91
C VAL A 256 0.01 17.31 -20.24
N THR A 257 -0.34 16.05 -20.49
CA THR A 257 -1.14 15.62 -21.64
C THR A 257 -2.59 15.42 -21.26
N TYR A 258 -2.87 14.93 -20.04
CA TYR A 258 -4.24 14.74 -19.57
C TYR A 258 -4.49 15.47 -18.26
N VAL A 259 -5.65 16.10 -18.12
CA VAL A 259 -6.10 16.73 -16.88
C VAL A 259 -7.33 15.99 -16.37
N VAL A 260 -7.29 15.53 -15.13
CA VAL A 260 -8.43 14.89 -14.46
C VAL A 260 -9.10 15.90 -13.52
N VAL A 261 -10.42 15.99 -13.60
CA VAL A 261 -11.25 16.76 -12.69
C VAL A 261 -12.41 15.89 -12.21
N GLY A 262 -12.31 15.35 -10.99
CA GLY A 262 -13.38 14.60 -10.31
C GLY A 262 -13.80 15.24 -8.98
N ASP A 263 -14.55 14.50 -8.17
CA ASP A 263 -14.99 14.97 -6.85
C ASP A 263 -13.83 15.28 -5.92
N VAL A 264 -12.73 14.53 -6.03
CA VAL A 264 -11.51 14.78 -5.24
C VAL A 264 -10.97 16.18 -5.52
N GLU A 265 -10.81 16.57 -6.78
CA GLU A 265 -10.32 17.90 -7.14
C GLU A 265 -11.31 19.01 -6.77
N ARG A 266 -12.61 18.73 -6.80
CA ARG A 266 -13.70 19.69 -6.55
C ARG A 266 -13.96 19.94 -5.07
N LEU A 267 -13.97 18.88 -4.26
CA LEU A 267 -14.57 18.88 -2.94
C LEU A 267 -13.55 18.62 -1.83
N TRP A 268 -12.31 18.22 -2.14
CA TRP A 268 -11.36 17.88 -1.09
C TRP A 268 -11.04 19.07 -0.18
N ASN A 269 -11.16 18.86 1.13
CA ASN A 269 -10.72 19.76 2.19
C ASN A 269 -10.51 18.96 3.49
N THR A 270 -10.10 19.62 4.57
CA THR A 270 -9.90 19.00 5.89
C THR A 270 -10.60 19.80 6.99
N PRO A 271 -10.90 19.23 8.17
CA PRO A 271 -11.48 20.00 9.27
C PRO A 271 -10.64 21.23 9.67
N ASP A 272 -9.30 21.12 9.59
CA ASP A 272 -8.37 22.21 9.91
C ASP A 272 -8.21 23.24 8.77
N ASN A 273 -8.61 22.88 7.56
CA ASN A 273 -8.57 23.73 6.38
C ASN A 273 -9.81 23.45 5.51
N PRO A 274 -10.94 24.14 5.78
CA PRO A 274 -12.22 23.86 5.14
C PRO A 274 -12.33 24.42 3.71
N GLU A 275 -11.32 25.16 3.23
CA GLU A 275 -11.27 25.62 1.85
C GLU A 275 -11.12 24.41 0.90
N TYR A 276 -11.94 24.35 -0.14
CA TYR A 276 -11.83 23.32 -1.16
C TYR A 276 -10.50 23.40 -1.91
N TYR A 277 -10.07 22.25 -2.42
CA TYR A 277 -8.81 22.11 -3.11
C TYR A 277 -8.70 22.98 -4.36
N ALA A 278 -9.81 23.10 -5.11
CA ALA A 278 -9.92 23.92 -6.31
C ALA A 278 -11.09 24.91 -6.19
N SER A 279 -10.87 26.15 -6.67
CA SER A 279 -11.91 27.15 -6.84
C SER A 279 -12.84 26.80 -8.01
N ALA A 280 -14.11 27.20 -7.92
CA ALA A 280 -15.07 26.97 -9.00
C ALA A 280 -14.62 27.67 -10.30
N GLU A 281 -14.07 28.89 -10.17
CA GLU A 281 -13.54 29.69 -11.28
C GLU A 281 -12.31 29.03 -11.92
N GLY A 282 -11.44 28.43 -11.10
CA GLY A 282 -10.28 27.69 -11.60
C GLY A 282 -10.71 26.47 -12.41
N LEU A 283 -11.74 25.77 -11.97
CA LEU A 283 -12.27 24.61 -12.68
C LEU A 283 -12.96 24.96 -14.00
N THR A 284 -13.78 26.02 -14.04
CA THR A 284 -14.45 26.46 -15.28
C THR A 284 -13.47 26.96 -16.33
N THR A 285 -12.27 27.41 -15.90
CA THR A 285 -11.22 27.82 -16.82
C THR A 285 -10.70 26.66 -17.68
N PHE A 286 -10.78 25.40 -17.23
CA PHE A 286 -10.44 24.25 -18.08
C PHE A 286 -11.38 24.12 -19.28
N ASP A 287 -12.69 24.34 -19.08
CA ASP A 287 -13.67 24.32 -20.18
C ASP A 287 -13.38 25.45 -21.19
N ALA A 288 -12.99 26.64 -20.71
CA ALA A 288 -12.64 27.77 -21.55
C ALA A 288 -11.40 27.53 -22.44
N LEU A 289 -10.51 26.61 -22.05
CA LEU A 289 -9.32 26.23 -22.81
C LEU A 289 -9.59 25.30 -24.01
N THR A 290 -10.84 24.90 -24.25
CA THR A 290 -11.23 24.11 -25.43
C THR A 290 -10.81 24.79 -26.74
N SER A 291 -11.01 26.10 -26.84
CA SER A 291 -10.56 26.90 -28.01
C SER A 291 -9.04 26.98 -28.16
N ARG A 292 -8.29 26.52 -27.15
CA ARG A 292 -6.83 26.64 -27.02
C ARG A 292 -6.16 25.28 -26.89
N GLY A 293 -6.81 24.22 -27.37
CA GLY A 293 -6.20 22.90 -27.50
C GLY A 293 -6.39 21.97 -26.30
N LEU A 294 -7.18 22.33 -25.28
CA LEU A 294 -7.51 21.45 -24.16
C LEU A 294 -8.95 20.92 -24.31
N PHE A 295 -9.13 19.72 -24.84
CA PHE A 295 -10.45 19.19 -25.18
C PHE A 295 -10.93 18.15 -24.18
N PRO A 296 -12.22 18.14 -23.77
CA PRO A 296 -12.78 17.05 -23.01
C PRO A 296 -12.83 15.77 -23.87
N VAL A 297 -12.34 14.66 -23.34
CA VAL A 297 -12.28 13.35 -24.03
C VAL A 297 -13.03 12.24 -23.31
N PHE A 298 -13.39 12.46 -22.05
CA PHE A 298 -14.13 11.52 -21.23
C PHE A 298 -14.96 12.25 -20.20
N GLU A 299 -16.16 11.75 -19.93
CA GLU A 299 -17.02 12.21 -18.85
C GLU A 299 -17.84 11.04 -18.28
N SER A 300 -17.85 10.91 -16.96
CA SER A 300 -18.70 9.96 -16.24
C SER A 300 -19.02 10.52 -14.85
N GLY A 301 -20.31 10.74 -14.57
CA GLY A 301 -20.75 11.43 -13.37
C GLY A 301 -20.14 12.84 -13.29
N THR A 302 -19.44 13.14 -12.20
CA THR A 302 -18.73 14.42 -11.98
C THR A 302 -17.28 14.42 -12.47
N THR A 303 -16.79 13.28 -12.94
CA THR A 303 -15.40 13.08 -13.37
C THR A 303 -15.27 13.35 -14.87
N ARG A 304 -14.34 14.23 -15.22
CA ARG A 304 -14.02 14.59 -16.60
C ARG A 304 -12.51 14.50 -16.84
N ILE A 305 -12.13 14.02 -18.01
CA ILE A 305 -10.74 14.05 -18.48
C ILE A 305 -10.65 15.00 -19.67
N TYR A 306 -9.67 15.87 -19.63
CA TYR A 306 -9.29 16.70 -20.78
C TYR A 306 -7.96 16.21 -21.36
N VAL A 307 -7.80 16.28 -22.67
CA VAL A 307 -6.52 16.08 -23.35
C VAL A 307 -6.00 17.42 -23.84
N LEU A 308 -4.73 17.69 -23.55
CA LEU A 308 -4.00 18.81 -24.13
C LEU A 308 -3.36 18.34 -25.42
N GLN A 309 -3.82 18.88 -26.55
CA GLN A 309 -3.24 18.59 -27.85
C GLN A 309 -1.77 19.04 -27.89
N ASP A 310 -0.90 18.17 -28.38
CA ASP A 310 0.52 18.49 -28.55
C ASP A 310 0.66 19.72 -29.45
N PHE A 311 1.32 20.75 -28.93
CA PHE A 311 1.78 21.86 -29.77
C PHE A 311 3.09 21.46 -30.44
N PRO A 312 3.30 21.80 -31.72
CA PRO A 312 4.60 21.63 -32.35
C PRO A 312 5.67 22.32 -31.49
N ARG A 313 6.62 21.52 -30.98
CA ARG A 313 7.71 22.04 -30.15
C ARG A 313 8.55 22.97 -31.02
N VAL A 314 8.58 24.26 -30.68
CA VAL A 314 9.67 25.12 -31.13
C VAL A 314 10.91 24.64 -30.38
N PRO A 315 12.03 24.32 -31.06
CA PRO A 315 13.28 23.99 -30.40
C PRO A 315 13.61 25.07 -29.35
N PRO A 316 14.16 24.70 -28.18
CA PRO A 316 14.61 25.70 -27.22
C PRO A 316 15.60 26.64 -27.92
N ALA A 317 15.53 27.94 -27.59
CA ALA A 317 16.54 28.89 -28.02
C ALA A 317 17.93 28.39 -27.56
N ALA A 318 18.95 28.60 -28.39
CA ALA A 318 20.30 28.02 -28.22
C ALA A 318 20.99 28.37 -26.89
N ASP A 319 20.41 29.26 -26.10
CA ASP A 319 20.91 29.85 -24.86
C ASP A 319 20.14 29.42 -23.59
N ALA A 320 19.11 28.59 -23.68
CA ALA A 320 18.35 28.15 -22.51
C ALA A 320 19.10 27.08 -21.69
N LEU A 321 19.74 27.49 -20.59
CA LEU A 321 20.35 26.60 -19.60
C LEU A 321 19.29 25.74 -18.91
N HIS A 322 19.32 24.43 -19.16
CA HIS A 322 18.51 23.45 -18.44
C HIS A 322 19.13 23.14 -17.07
N TYR A 323 18.50 23.63 -16.00
CA TYR A 323 18.69 23.03 -14.67
C TYR A 323 17.93 21.70 -14.63
N GLN A 324 18.68 20.60 -14.54
CA GLN A 324 18.16 19.25 -14.31
C GLN A 324 17.81 19.03 -12.84
#